data_AF-A0A8C6B9J5-F1
#
_entry.id   AF-A0A8C6B9J5-F1
#
_cell.length_a   1.000
_cell.length_b   1.000
_cell.length_c   1.000
_cell.angle_alpha   90.00
_cell.angle_beta   90.00
_cell.angle_gamma   90.00
#
_symmetry.space_group_name_H-M   'P 1'
#
loop_
_entity.id
_entity.type
_entity.pdbx_description
1 polymer ?
#
loop_
_entity_poly.entity_id
_entity_poly.type
_entity_poly.pdbx_seq_one_letter_code
_entity_poly.pdbx_strand_id
1 'polypeptide(L)'
;MGCMRDAILDALENLTALEFKKFKMKLLSVPLREGYGHIPRGMLLPMDAVDLTDKLVSYYLEAYGANLTALVLRDMGMQEVAEQLQETLGKGSSTHPGPSSSPLLPPAPALHFVEQHRAALIARVTDVDGVLDALYGKVLTEEQYQAVRVERTNPTKMRKLFSFAPAWNLTCKDLLLQALRDTQPYLVVDLEQS
;
A
#
# COMPACT_ATOMS: atom_id res chain seq x y z
N MET A 1 -16.78 -9.17 -5.04
CA MET A 1 -16.58 -9.53 -6.47
C MET A 1 -15.26 -8.91 -6.86
N GLY A 2 -14.27 -9.72 -7.24
CA GLY A 2 -12.88 -9.30 -7.42
C GLY A 2 -12.67 -8.45 -8.66
N CYS A 3 -13.13 -7.19 -8.62
CA CYS A 3 -13.01 -6.26 -9.73
C CYS A 3 -11.56 -6.08 -10.20
N MET A 4 -10.57 -6.13 -9.29
CA MET A 4 -9.16 -6.04 -9.66
C MET A 4 -8.63 -7.33 -10.27
N ARG A 5 -9.06 -8.48 -9.76
CA ARG A 5 -8.73 -9.79 -10.35
C ARG A 5 -9.23 -9.88 -11.79
N ASP A 6 -10.50 -9.57 -12.02
CA ASP A 6 -11.10 -9.58 -13.36
C ASP A 6 -10.39 -8.61 -14.30
N ALA A 7 -10.03 -7.42 -13.82
CA ALA A 7 -9.30 -6.44 -14.63
C ALA A 7 -7.90 -6.94 -15.03
N ILE A 8 -7.17 -7.58 -14.11
CA ILE A 8 -5.87 -8.20 -14.45
C ILE A 8 -6.07 -9.32 -15.48
N LEU A 9 -7.11 -10.14 -15.31
CA LEU A 9 -7.40 -11.23 -16.24
C LEU A 9 -7.70 -10.69 -17.64
N ASP A 10 -8.61 -9.72 -17.76
CA ASP A 10 -8.97 -9.07 -19.02
C ASP A 10 -7.74 -8.46 -19.70
N ALA A 11 -6.88 -7.80 -18.91
CA ALA A 11 -5.62 -7.25 -19.40
C ALA A 11 -4.67 -8.33 -19.93
N LEU A 12 -4.63 -9.50 -19.29
CA LEU A 12 -3.80 -10.62 -19.71
C LEU A 12 -4.39 -11.38 -20.90
N GLU A 13 -5.71 -11.45 -21.05
CA GLU A 13 -6.39 -12.08 -22.19
C GLU A 13 -6.30 -11.24 -23.47
N ASN A 14 -6.20 -9.90 -23.33
CA ASN A 14 -5.92 -9.00 -24.45
C ASN A 14 -4.48 -9.14 -25.01
N LEU A 15 -3.59 -9.86 -24.31
CA LEU A 15 -2.22 -10.09 -24.78
C LEU A 15 -2.17 -11.20 -25.83
N THR A 16 -1.41 -10.96 -26.90
CA THR A 16 -1.02 -12.05 -27.81
C THR A 16 -0.05 -13.01 -27.12
N ALA A 17 0.07 -14.25 -27.61
CA ALA A 17 0.99 -15.25 -27.01
C ALA A 17 2.45 -14.78 -26.91
N LEU A 18 2.90 -13.95 -27.87
CA LEU A 18 4.23 -13.34 -27.87
C LEU A 18 4.36 -12.26 -26.79
N GLU A 19 3.35 -11.42 -26.65
CA GLU A 19 3.29 -10.39 -25.62
C GLU A 19 3.17 -11.01 -24.24
N PHE A 20 2.33 -12.03 -24.06
CA PHE A 20 2.22 -12.77 -22.80
C PHE A 20 3.56 -13.39 -22.38
N LYS A 21 4.32 -13.93 -23.34
CA LYS A 21 5.69 -14.42 -23.08
C LYS A 21 6.63 -13.29 -22.69
N LYS A 22 6.54 -12.13 -23.34
CA LYS A 22 7.35 -10.93 -23.02
C LYS A 22 6.97 -10.37 -21.64
N PHE A 23 5.69 -10.36 -21.29
CA PHE A 23 5.15 -9.97 -20.00
C PHE A 23 5.76 -10.82 -18.88
N LYS A 24 5.75 -12.14 -19.04
CA LYS A 24 6.39 -13.06 -18.09
C LYS A 24 7.88 -12.78 -17.90
N MET A 25 8.62 -12.49 -18.98
CA MET A 25 10.05 -12.13 -18.88
C MET A 25 10.26 -10.80 -18.17
N LYS A 26 9.40 -9.80 -18.43
CA LYS A 26 9.47 -8.50 -17.78
C LYS A 26 9.08 -8.57 -16.31
N LEU A 27 8.14 -9.41 -15.93
CA LEU A 27 7.77 -9.67 -14.53
C LEU A 27 8.94 -10.26 -13.70
N LEU A 28 9.87 -10.97 -14.36
CA LEU A 28 11.09 -11.46 -13.71
C LEU A 28 12.17 -10.37 -13.57
N SER A 29 12.11 -9.33 -14.40
CA SER A 29 13.12 -8.27 -14.46
C SER A 29 12.68 -6.96 -13.81
N VAL A 30 11.38 -6.80 -13.52
CA VAL A 30 10.81 -5.59 -12.92
C VAL A 30 11.25 -5.47 -11.45
N PRO A 31 11.73 -4.31 -10.99
CA PRO A 31 12.07 -4.14 -9.58
C PRO A 31 10.82 -4.30 -8.71
N LEU A 32 10.83 -5.33 -7.87
CA LEU A 32 9.78 -5.57 -6.88
C LEU A 32 10.03 -4.71 -5.63
N ARG A 33 8.96 -4.40 -4.89
CA ARG A 33 9.05 -3.70 -3.61
C ARG A 33 9.77 -4.58 -2.58
N GLU A 34 10.53 -3.95 -1.68
CA GLU A 34 11.23 -4.63 -0.58
C GLU A 34 10.28 -5.57 0.19
N GLY A 35 10.69 -6.82 0.34
CA GLY A 35 9.88 -7.88 0.98
C GLY A 35 9.14 -8.80 0.01
N TYR A 36 9.05 -8.48 -1.28
CA TYR A 36 8.44 -9.36 -2.28
C TYR A 36 9.48 -10.11 -3.12
N GLY A 37 9.33 -11.43 -3.21
CA GLY A 37 10.15 -12.29 -4.06
C GLY A 37 9.62 -12.36 -5.48
N HIS A 38 10.50 -12.62 -6.45
CA HIS A 38 10.08 -12.95 -7.82
C HIS A 38 9.47 -14.35 -7.87
N ILE A 39 8.40 -14.50 -8.64
CA ILE A 39 7.87 -15.83 -8.96
C ILE A 39 8.94 -16.58 -9.77
N PRO A 40 9.32 -17.80 -9.38
CA PRO A 40 10.33 -18.56 -10.10
C PRO A 40 9.89 -18.82 -11.55
N ARG A 41 10.81 -18.59 -12.48
CA ARG A 41 10.56 -18.71 -13.93
C ARG A 41 9.95 -20.06 -14.34
N GLY A 42 10.34 -21.15 -13.67
CA GLY A 42 9.82 -22.49 -13.94
C GLY A 42 8.32 -22.64 -13.66
N MET A 43 7.77 -21.89 -12.71
CA MET A 43 6.33 -21.85 -12.45
C MET A 43 5.61 -20.86 -13.36
N LEU A 44 6.27 -19.75 -13.71
CA LEU A 44 5.65 -18.67 -14.49
C LEU A 44 5.43 -19.03 -15.97
N LEU A 45 6.37 -19.77 -16.58
CA LEU A 45 6.31 -20.12 -18.00
C LEU A 45 5.08 -20.96 -18.38
N PRO A 46 4.72 -22.05 -17.67
CA PRO A 46 3.59 -22.89 -18.03
C PRO A 46 2.22 -22.32 -17.61
N MET A 47 2.14 -21.26 -16.82
CA MET A 47 0.86 -20.69 -16.36
C MET A 47 0.07 -20.03 -17.50
N ASP A 48 -1.23 -20.27 -17.55
CA ASP A 48 -2.17 -19.56 -18.41
C ASP A 48 -2.55 -18.19 -17.81
N ALA A 49 -3.29 -17.36 -18.56
CA ALA A 49 -3.69 -16.02 -18.11
C ALA A 49 -4.46 -16.06 -16.78
N VAL A 50 -5.34 -17.04 -16.60
CA VAL A 50 -6.14 -17.25 -15.37
C VAL A 50 -5.25 -17.62 -14.19
N ASP A 51 -4.40 -18.63 -14.34
CA ASP A 51 -3.48 -19.07 -13.29
C ASP A 51 -2.48 -17.98 -12.91
N LEU A 52 -1.97 -17.25 -13.89
CA LEU A 52 -1.06 -16.13 -13.66
C LEU A 52 -1.75 -15.00 -12.90
N THR A 53 -3.00 -14.69 -13.24
CA THR A 53 -3.81 -13.70 -12.53
C THR A 53 -4.03 -14.11 -11.08
N ASP A 54 -4.49 -15.34 -10.83
CA ASP A 54 -4.70 -15.86 -9.49
C ASP A 54 -3.39 -15.82 -8.68
N LYS A 55 -2.28 -16.20 -9.31
CA LYS A 55 -0.97 -16.17 -8.68
C LYS A 55 -0.51 -14.74 -8.37
N LEU A 56 -0.70 -13.80 -9.28
CA LEU A 56 -0.39 -12.38 -9.06
C LEU A 56 -1.20 -11.82 -7.89
N VAL A 57 -2.50 -12.10 -7.86
CA VAL A 57 -3.38 -11.65 -6.78
C VAL A 57 -3.05 -12.33 -5.44
N SER A 58 -2.75 -13.63 -5.46
CA SER A 58 -2.44 -14.40 -4.25
C SER A 58 -1.06 -14.05 -3.66
N TYR A 59 -0.06 -13.81 -4.53
CA TYR A 59 1.33 -13.60 -4.13
C TYR A 59 1.67 -12.12 -3.92
N TYR A 60 1.12 -11.23 -4.74
CA TYR A 60 1.36 -9.80 -4.71
C TYR A 60 0.17 -8.97 -4.23
N LEU A 61 -0.97 -9.58 -3.85
CA LEU A 61 -2.25 -8.92 -3.48
C LEU A 61 -2.96 -8.25 -4.67
N GLU A 62 -4.28 -8.07 -4.58
CA GLU A 62 -5.09 -7.44 -5.65
C GLU A 62 -4.57 -6.05 -6.06
N ALA A 63 -4.37 -5.15 -5.09
CA ALA A 63 -3.99 -3.76 -5.39
C ALA A 63 -2.57 -3.64 -5.96
N TYR A 64 -1.60 -4.38 -5.42
CA TYR A 64 -0.21 -4.31 -5.88
C TYR A 64 0.03 -5.18 -7.12
N GLY A 65 -0.64 -6.32 -7.25
CA GLY A 65 -0.65 -7.14 -8.47
C GLY A 65 -1.24 -6.40 -9.68
N ALA A 66 -2.31 -5.61 -9.50
CA ALA A 66 -2.88 -4.78 -10.57
C ALA A 66 -1.90 -3.67 -10.98
N ASN A 67 -1.30 -2.98 -10.02
CA ASN A 67 -0.33 -1.91 -10.30
C ASN A 67 0.94 -2.45 -10.97
N LEU A 68 1.43 -3.61 -10.52
CA LEU A 68 2.57 -4.31 -11.12
C LEU A 68 2.28 -4.71 -12.57
N THR A 69 1.10 -5.29 -12.82
CA THR A 69 0.66 -5.65 -14.17
C THR A 69 0.59 -4.42 -15.08
N ALA A 70 0.00 -3.31 -14.61
CA ALA A 70 -0.04 -2.05 -15.37
C ALA A 70 1.36 -1.50 -15.69
N LEU A 71 2.29 -1.57 -14.73
CA LEU A 71 3.67 -1.13 -14.93
C LEU A 71 4.39 -1.96 -16.01
N VAL A 72 4.24 -3.28 -15.96
CA VAL A 72 4.84 -4.19 -16.93
C VAL A 72 4.22 -4.00 -18.32
N LEU A 73 2.90 -3.82 -18.41
CA LEU A 73 2.19 -3.53 -19.67
C LEU A 73 2.69 -2.22 -20.29
N ARG A 74 2.87 -1.17 -19.48
CA ARG A 74 3.42 0.12 -19.94
C ARG A 74 4.85 -0.03 -20.46
N ASP A 75 5.70 -0.80 -19.77
CA ASP A 75 7.07 -1.08 -20.21
C ASP A 75 7.12 -1.91 -21.51
N MET A 76 6.11 -2.74 -21.76
CA MET A 76 5.96 -3.47 -23.01
C MET A 76 5.46 -2.61 -24.18
N GLY A 77 4.93 -1.42 -23.91
CA GLY A 77 4.33 -0.50 -24.88
C GLY A 77 2.80 -0.60 -24.97
N MET A 78 2.15 -1.39 -24.12
CA MET A 78 0.69 -1.61 -24.13
C MET A 78 -0.01 -0.60 -23.22
N GLN A 79 0.01 0.66 -23.64
CA GLN A 79 -0.59 1.77 -22.88
C GLN A 79 -2.10 1.61 -22.75
N GLU A 80 -2.82 1.26 -23.81
CA GLU A 80 -4.29 1.12 -23.78
C GLU A 80 -4.75 0.12 -22.71
N VAL A 81 -4.15 -1.07 -22.69
CA VAL A 81 -4.49 -2.13 -21.70
C VAL A 81 -4.07 -1.71 -20.29
N ALA A 82 -2.91 -1.05 -20.14
CA ALA A 82 -2.43 -0.56 -18.85
C ALA A 82 -3.30 0.59 -18.29
N GLU A 83 -3.87 1.43 -19.15
CA GLU A 83 -4.79 2.50 -18.79
C GLU A 83 -6.15 1.94 -18.38
N GLN A 84 -6.69 0.97 -19.12
CA GLN A 84 -7.94 0.29 -18.78
C GLN A 84 -7.85 -0.42 -17.42
N LEU A 85 -6.71 -1.06 -17.13
CA LEU A 85 -6.42 -1.68 -15.84
C LEU A 85 -6.27 -0.65 -14.69
N GLN A 86 -5.69 0.52 -14.97
CA GLN A 86 -5.60 1.61 -13.97
C GLN A 86 -6.93 2.31 -13.76
N GLU A 87 -7.77 2.43 -14.79
CA GLU A 87 -9.10 3.01 -14.68
C GLU A 87 -9.99 2.17 -13.76
N THR A 88 -9.90 0.85 -13.85
CA THR A 88 -10.57 -0.08 -12.92
C THR A 88 -10.03 0.03 -11.49
N LEU A 89 -8.75 0.34 -11.31
CA LEU A 89 -8.15 0.63 -10.00
C LEU A 89 -8.58 2.00 -9.43
N GLY A 90 -8.78 3.00 -10.29
CA GLY A 90 -9.16 4.37 -9.93
C GLY A 90 -10.67 4.63 -9.83
N LYS A 91 -11.51 3.74 -10.37
CA LYS A 91 -12.99 3.80 -10.30
C LYS A 91 -13.55 3.44 -8.91
N GLY A 92 -12.96 4.00 -7.87
CA GLY A 92 -13.61 4.26 -6.58
C GLY A 92 -14.20 5.68 -6.48
N SER A 93 -13.93 6.57 -7.44
CA SER A 93 -14.47 7.93 -7.44
C SER A 93 -14.50 8.56 -8.84
N SER A 94 -15.72 8.65 -9.40
CA SER A 94 -16.28 9.63 -10.34
C SER A 94 -15.40 10.36 -11.39
N THR A 95 -15.73 10.12 -12.68
CA THR A 95 -15.91 11.07 -13.80
C THR A 95 -14.91 12.24 -14.03
N HIS A 96 -14.05 12.13 -15.05
CA HIS A 96 -14.08 12.89 -16.34
C HIS A 96 -12.73 12.78 -17.11
N PRO A 97 -12.74 12.74 -18.45
CA PRO A 97 -11.52 12.81 -19.27
C PRO A 97 -11.08 14.27 -19.45
N GLY A 98 -9.81 14.56 -19.17
CA GLY A 98 -9.18 15.83 -19.49
C GLY A 98 -7.66 15.64 -19.66
N PRO A 99 -7.06 16.02 -20.79
CA PRO A 99 -5.62 15.94 -20.98
C PRO A 99 -4.98 17.18 -20.37
N SER A 100 -4.15 17.00 -19.35
CA SER A 100 -3.25 18.06 -18.93
C SER A 100 -1.89 17.45 -18.62
N SER A 101 -1.00 17.60 -19.60
CA SER A 101 0.42 17.41 -19.44
C SER A 101 0.93 18.25 -18.26
N SER A 102 1.56 17.61 -17.30
CA SER A 102 2.50 18.25 -16.37
C SER A 102 3.53 17.20 -15.97
N PRO A 103 4.83 17.46 -16.16
CA PRO A 103 5.87 16.49 -15.89
C PRO A 103 6.25 16.49 -14.40
N LEU A 104 6.63 15.29 -13.93
CA LEU A 104 7.52 15.03 -12.80
C LEU A 104 7.02 15.43 -11.41
N LEU A 105 6.51 14.44 -10.68
CA LEU A 105 6.88 14.08 -9.29
C LEU A 105 6.21 12.73 -8.96
N PRO A 106 6.86 11.82 -8.23
CA PRO A 106 6.22 10.57 -7.80
C PRO A 106 5.02 10.92 -6.90
N PRO A 107 3.84 10.32 -7.12
CA PRO A 107 2.74 10.46 -6.18
C PRO A 107 3.16 9.78 -4.88
N ALA A 108 3.50 10.58 -3.88
CA ALA A 108 3.54 10.11 -2.50
C ALA A 108 2.16 9.47 -2.22
N PRO A 109 2.13 8.22 -1.72
CA PRO A 109 0.86 7.53 -1.50
C PRO A 109 0.05 8.33 -0.49
N ALA A 110 -1.25 8.45 -0.75
CA ALA A 110 -2.23 9.14 0.08
C ALA A 110 -1.90 8.98 1.58
N LEU A 111 -1.49 10.08 2.21
CA LEU A 111 -1.20 10.17 3.63
C LEU A 111 -2.47 9.77 4.38
N HIS A 112 -2.47 8.55 4.91
CA HIS A 112 -3.52 8.04 5.77
C HIS A 112 -3.71 9.02 6.94
N PHE A 113 -4.95 9.28 7.34
CA PHE A 113 -5.38 10.24 8.35
C PHE A 113 -4.43 10.44 9.56
N VAL A 114 -3.87 9.35 10.11
CA VAL A 114 -2.93 9.34 11.24
C VAL A 114 -1.60 10.07 10.91
N GLU A 115 -1.15 9.93 9.68
CA GLU A 115 0.12 10.42 9.17
C GLU A 115 0.01 11.89 8.71
N GLN A 116 -1.17 12.27 8.19
CA GLN A 116 -1.56 13.67 7.98
C GLN A 116 -1.67 14.43 9.30
N HIS A 117 -2.28 13.82 10.33
CA HIS A 117 -2.46 14.43 11.64
C HIS A 117 -1.33 14.15 12.63
N ARG A 118 -0.16 13.68 12.16
CA ARG A 118 0.98 13.31 13.02
C ARG A 118 1.36 14.42 14.00
N ALA A 119 1.36 15.68 13.55
CA ALA A 119 1.82 16.80 14.36
C ALA A 119 0.83 17.11 15.50
N ALA A 120 -0.46 17.04 15.19
CA ALA A 120 -1.52 17.24 16.17
C ALA A 120 -1.56 16.09 17.19
N LEU A 121 -1.38 14.84 16.73
CA LEU A 121 -1.24 13.67 17.61
C LEU A 121 -0.02 13.79 18.52
N ILE A 122 1.15 14.14 17.97
CA ILE A 122 2.39 14.32 18.74
C ILE A 122 2.27 15.42 19.81
N ALA A 123 1.56 16.51 19.50
CA ALA A 123 1.45 17.68 20.38
C ALA A 123 0.33 17.56 21.43
N ARG A 124 -0.79 16.91 21.08
CA ARG A 124 -1.98 16.86 21.93
C ARG A 124 -2.08 15.57 22.74
N VAL A 125 -1.41 14.48 22.33
CA VAL A 125 -1.44 13.22 23.10
C VAL A 125 -0.66 13.41 24.40
N THR A 126 -1.41 13.33 25.50
CA THR A 126 -0.90 13.55 26.85
C THR A 126 -0.50 12.23 27.50
N ASP A 127 -1.21 11.14 27.15
CA ASP A 127 -0.94 9.79 27.63
C ASP A 127 -0.38 8.92 26.51
N VAL A 128 0.94 9.01 26.33
CA VAL A 128 1.67 8.22 25.31
C VAL A 128 1.96 6.80 25.83
N ASP A 129 2.05 6.62 27.15
CA ASP A 129 2.41 5.34 27.77
C ASP A 129 1.27 4.31 27.63
N GLY A 130 0.01 4.71 27.86
CA GLY A 130 -1.15 3.84 27.64
C GLY A 130 -1.36 3.45 26.18
N VAL A 131 -1.09 4.38 25.25
CA VAL A 131 -1.08 4.09 23.81
C VAL A 131 0.07 3.13 23.46
N LEU A 132 1.27 3.36 23.99
CA LEU A 132 2.42 2.47 23.80
C LEU A 132 2.17 1.06 24.33
N ASP A 133 1.54 0.93 25.50
CA ASP A 133 1.20 -0.35 26.13
C ASP A 133 0.15 -1.11 25.32
N ALA A 134 -0.88 -0.41 24.81
CA ALA A 134 -1.88 -1.03 23.94
C ALA A 134 -1.32 -1.49 22.58
N LEU A 135 -0.30 -0.81 22.07
CA LEU A 135 0.43 -1.22 20.86
C LEU A 135 1.54 -2.25 21.12
N TYR A 136 1.98 -2.40 22.37
CA TYR A 136 3.01 -3.34 22.79
C TYR A 136 2.52 -4.78 22.61
N GLY A 137 3.32 -5.62 21.94
CA GLY A 137 2.98 -7.02 21.70
C GLY A 137 2.02 -7.28 20.54
N LYS A 138 1.37 -6.24 19.98
CA LYS A 138 0.54 -6.35 18.75
C LYS A 138 1.24 -5.76 17.52
N VAL A 139 1.83 -4.58 17.68
CA VAL A 139 2.40 -3.80 16.57
C VAL A 139 3.90 -3.53 16.79
N LEU A 140 4.29 -3.24 18.04
CA LEU A 140 5.69 -3.00 18.39
C LEU A 140 6.33 -4.25 18.99
N THR A 141 7.53 -4.59 18.52
CA THR A 141 8.43 -5.53 19.20
C THR A 141 9.01 -4.89 20.45
N GLU A 142 9.49 -5.72 21.39
CA GLU A 142 10.06 -5.26 22.66
C GLU A 142 11.20 -4.24 22.47
N GLU A 143 12.02 -4.47 21.45
CA GLU A 143 13.12 -3.60 21.06
C GLU A 143 12.65 -2.21 20.59
N GLN A 144 11.59 -2.16 19.77
CA GLN A 144 11.00 -0.92 19.29
C GLN A 144 10.31 -0.16 20.41
N TYR A 145 9.60 -0.87 21.28
CA TYR A 145 8.96 -0.29 22.45
C TYR A 145 9.99 0.30 23.41
N GLN A 146 11.08 -0.40 23.72
CA GLN A 146 12.17 0.15 24.53
C GLN A 146 12.83 1.35 23.85
N ALA A 147 13.10 1.28 22.55
CA ALA A 147 13.69 2.39 21.81
C ALA A 147 12.81 3.66 21.85
N VAL A 148 11.49 3.49 21.82
CA VAL A 148 10.53 4.59 21.99
C VAL A 148 10.47 5.04 23.46
N ARG A 149 10.46 4.11 24.42
CA ARG A 149 10.32 4.41 25.86
C ARG A 149 11.51 5.16 26.44
N VAL A 150 12.73 4.91 25.92
CA VAL A 150 13.99 5.56 26.35
C VAL A 150 14.04 7.05 25.98
N GLU A 151 13.15 7.52 25.11
CA GLU A 151 13.13 8.91 24.66
C GLU A 151 12.62 9.87 25.77
N ARG A 152 13.28 11.02 25.93
CA ARG A 152 13.10 11.93 27.08
C ARG A 152 11.74 12.62 27.18
N THR A 153 11.00 12.76 26.10
CA THR A 153 9.77 13.56 26.05
C THR A 153 8.67 12.86 25.27
N ASN A 154 7.44 12.90 25.78
CA ASN A 154 6.23 12.34 25.17
C ASN A 154 6.09 12.65 23.66
N PRO A 155 6.29 13.90 23.19
CA PRO A 155 6.24 14.20 21.75
C PRO A 155 7.36 13.52 20.95
N THR A 156 8.54 13.36 21.52
CA THR A 156 9.68 12.71 20.84
C THR A 156 9.46 11.20 20.78
N LYS A 157 8.87 10.61 21.82
CA LYS A 157 8.42 9.20 21.82
C LYS A 157 7.46 8.94 20.66
N MET A 158 6.41 9.76 20.54
CA MET A 158 5.46 9.67 19.43
C MET A 158 6.15 9.87 18.08
N ARG A 159 7.03 10.88 17.94
CA ARG A 159 7.78 11.09 16.68
C ARG A 159 8.64 9.90 16.29
N LYS A 160 9.30 9.25 17.27
CA LYS A 160 10.12 8.06 17.07
C LYS A 160 9.26 6.87 16.62
N LEU A 161 8.12 6.68 17.30
CA LEU A 161 7.12 5.68 16.99
C LEU A 161 6.54 5.87 15.56
N PHE A 162 6.24 7.11 15.18
CA PHE A 162 5.87 7.49 13.82
C PHE A 162 7.01 7.36 12.80
N SER A 163 8.27 7.39 13.21
CA SER A 163 9.40 7.12 12.30
C SER A 163 9.40 5.66 11.82
N PHE A 164 8.74 4.76 12.54
CA PHE A 164 8.50 3.38 12.15
C PHE A 164 7.21 3.21 11.34
N ALA A 165 6.44 4.30 11.10
CA ALA A 165 5.22 4.29 10.28
C ALA A 165 5.37 3.72 8.86
N PRO A 166 6.54 3.77 8.17
CA PRO A 166 6.71 3.10 6.88
C PRO A 166 6.55 1.58 6.96
N ALA A 167 6.76 0.98 8.14
CA ALA A 167 6.58 -0.45 8.39
C ALA A 167 5.18 -0.79 8.94
N TRP A 168 4.31 0.22 9.15
CA TRP A 168 3.01 0.02 9.77
C TRP A 168 1.94 -0.33 8.73
N ASN A 169 1.43 -1.56 8.83
CA ASN A 169 0.32 -2.04 8.02
C ASN A 169 -1.01 -1.34 8.40
N LEU A 170 -2.03 -1.43 7.55
CA LEU A 170 -3.38 -0.89 7.79
C LEU A 170 -3.92 -1.25 9.17
N THR A 171 -3.77 -2.50 9.60
CA THR A 171 -4.18 -2.98 10.94
C THR A 171 -3.47 -2.25 12.08
N CYS A 172 -2.22 -1.83 11.88
CA CYS A 172 -1.44 -1.10 12.89
C CYS A 172 -1.98 0.33 13.06
N LYS A 173 -2.39 0.96 11.95
CA LYS A 173 -3.00 2.29 11.95
C LYS A 173 -4.38 2.26 12.61
N ASP A 174 -5.15 1.20 12.36
CA ASP A 174 -6.45 0.96 12.98
C ASP A 174 -6.33 0.72 14.49
N LEU A 175 -5.35 -0.10 14.91
CA LEU A 175 -5.03 -0.31 16.33
C LEU A 175 -4.58 0.97 17.03
N LEU A 176 -3.76 1.79 16.38
CA LEU A 176 -3.38 3.09 16.95
C LEU A 176 -4.60 4.00 17.10
N LEU A 177 -5.48 4.05 16.10
CA LEU A 177 -6.71 4.82 16.16
C LEU A 177 -7.62 4.32 17.29
N GLN A 178 -7.69 3.00 17.48
CA GLN A 178 -8.48 2.38 18.53
C GLN A 178 -7.90 2.65 19.92
N ALA A 179 -6.57 2.58 20.08
CA ALA A 179 -5.90 2.96 21.32
C ALA A 179 -6.14 4.45 21.63
N LEU A 180 -6.02 5.33 20.63
CA LEU A 180 -6.34 6.76 20.77
C LEU A 180 -7.81 6.99 21.14
N ARG A 181 -8.76 6.22 20.60
CA ARG A 181 -10.18 6.30 20.97
C ARG A 181 -10.42 5.86 22.42
N ASP A 182 -9.70 4.85 22.88
CA ASP A 182 -9.84 4.30 24.23
C ASP A 182 -9.24 5.25 25.28
N THR A 183 -8.03 5.76 25.02
CA THR A 183 -7.35 6.65 25.97
C THR A 183 -7.88 8.10 25.87
N GLN A 184 -8.11 8.60 24.65
CA GLN A 184 -8.38 10.01 24.38
C GLN A 184 -9.43 10.22 23.26
N PRO A 185 -10.70 9.84 23.49
CA PRO A 185 -11.75 9.90 22.46
C PRO A 185 -11.99 11.31 21.91
N TYR A 186 -11.86 12.33 22.75
CA TYR A 186 -12.01 13.74 22.36
C TYR A 186 -11.00 14.18 21.31
N LEU A 187 -9.80 13.62 21.37
CA LEU A 187 -8.71 13.95 20.46
C LEU A 187 -8.94 13.31 19.09
N VAL A 188 -9.52 12.11 19.06
CA VAL A 188 -9.93 11.46 17.81
C VAL A 188 -11.07 12.23 17.13
N VAL A 189 -12.08 12.67 17.89
CA VAL A 189 -13.19 13.48 17.36
C VAL A 189 -12.70 14.83 16.81
N ASP A 190 -11.79 15.52 17.53
CA ASP A 190 -11.19 16.78 17.09
C ASP A 190 -10.37 16.60 15.79
N LEU A 191 -9.64 15.50 15.67
CA LEU A 191 -8.90 15.16 14.46
C LEU A 191 -9.81 14.75 13.30
N GLU A 192 -10.94 14.07 13.57
CA GLU A 192 -11.90 13.64 12.52
C GLU A 192 -12.64 14.83 11.91
N GLN A 193 -12.74 15.93 12.66
CA GLN A 193 -13.42 17.16 12.27
C GLN A 193 -12.49 18.19 11.60
N SER A 194 -11.18 17.92 11.51
CA SER A 194 -10.15 18.87 11.04
C SER A 194 -9.66 18.65 9.61
#